data_AF-A0ABD0YVA8-F1
#
_entry.id   AF-A0ABD0YVA8-F1
#
_cell.length_a   1.000
_cell.length_b   1.000
_cell.length_c   1.000
_cell.angle_alpha   90.00
_cell.angle_beta   90.00
_cell.angle_gamma   90.00
#
_symmetry.space_group_name_H-M   'P 1'
#
loop_
_entity.id
_entity.type
_entity.pdbx_description
1 polymer ?
#
loop_
_entity_poly.entity_id
_entity_poly.type
_entity_poly.pdbx_seq_one_letter_code
_entity_poly.pdbx_strand_id
1 'polypeptide(L)'
;MKYSLIAIGSTLGLCGGVLAYNLGRPKIDEEGNIIEDEFSTLPTIRQFFRRLLSQIEYYNKMIKEPSRDKLLPDPVSYPYIQPPYTLVLELTDLLVHPEWTYQTGWRFKKRPGVDKFLEQVGMPNFEVVVYTAEHGTSAYPILDSLDPNGYILYRLFRDATDFIDGHHVKNLDCLNRDPRKVIVVDWNQNSVKLHRNNAFLIPRWKGNDDDTTLVDLAAFLKTIASNGIEDVRDVLSYYGQYDDPIEAFRENQRRLLEQLEEKEKLEKQRKQNPPLTSRWSQGLLNKR
;
A
#
# COMPACT_ATOMS: atom_id res chain seq x y z
N MET A 1 -46.86 19.34 -13.91
CA MET A 1 -46.23 18.09 -13.42
C MET A 1 -46.37 16.90 -14.37
N LYS A 2 -47.54 16.59 -14.96
CA LYS A 2 -47.67 15.42 -15.85
C LYS A 2 -46.89 15.54 -17.17
N TYR A 3 -46.98 16.68 -17.85
CA TYR A 3 -46.25 16.92 -19.11
C TYR A 3 -44.73 17.02 -18.93
N SER A 4 -44.25 17.52 -17.78
CA SER A 4 -42.83 17.59 -17.47
C SER A 4 -42.22 16.19 -17.26
N LEU A 5 -42.93 15.28 -16.62
CA LEU A 5 -42.49 13.88 -16.47
C LEU A 5 -42.44 13.14 -17.81
N ILE A 6 -43.43 13.38 -18.69
CA ILE A 6 -43.45 12.83 -20.04
C ILE A 6 -42.28 13.38 -20.86
N ALA A 7 -42.02 14.68 -20.80
CA ALA A 7 -40.90 15.31 -21.48
C ALA A 7 -39.56 14.70 -21.02
N ILE A 8 -39.33 14.61 -19.70
CA ILE A 8 -38.12 13.99 -19.13
C ILE A 8 -37.97 12.53 -19.59
N GLY A 9 -39.04 11.74 -19.55
CA GLY A 9 -39.03 10.35 -20.01
C GLY A 9 -38.68 10.23 -21.50
N SER A 10 -39.24 11.10 -22.34
CA SER A 10 -38.96 11.11 -23.78
C SER A 10 -37.51 11.50 -24.09
N THR A 11 -36.97 12.51 -23.40
CA THR A 11 -35.57 12.92 -23.55
C THR A 11 -34.60 11.83 -23.10
N LEU A 12 -34.85 11.21 -21.94
CA LEU A 12 -34.02 10.09 -21.46
C LEU A 12 -34.07 8.88 -22.40
N GLY A 13 -35.25 8.57 -22.95
CA GLY A 13 -35.41 7.50 -23.93
C GLY A 13 -34.64 7.76 -25.22
N LEU A 14 -34.72 8.98 -25.77
CA LEU A 14 -33.97 9.37 -26.96
C LEU A 14 -32.45 9.35 -26.72
N CYS A 15 -31.99 9.95 -25.63
CA CYS A 15 -30.56 9.94 -25.26
C CYS A 15 -30.05 8.52 -25.03
N GLY A 16 -30.81 7.69 -24.30
CA GLY A 16 -30.47 6.28 -24.07
C GLY A 16 -30.41 5.47 -25.37
N GLY A 17 -31.36 5.69 -26.28
CA GLY A 17 -31.37 5.06 -27.61
C GLY A 17 -30.17 5.45 -28.46
N VAL A 18 -29.81 6.74 -28.48
CA VAL A 18 -28.62 7.23 -29.20
C VAL A 18 -27.33 6.66 -28.59
N LEU A 19 -27.22 6.60 -27.27
CA LEU A 19 -26.07 5.98 -26.59
C LEU A 19 -25.97 4.49 -26.92
N ALA A 20 -27.06 3.74 -26.80
CA ALA A 20 -27.09 2.31 -27.14
C ALA A 20 -26.71 2.06 -28.60
N TYR A 21 -27.19 2.90 -29.52
CA TYR A 21 -26.81 2.83 -30.93
C TYR A 21 -25.30 3.07 -31.15
N ASN A 22 -24.75 4.10 -30.51
CA ASN A 22 -23.32 4.41 -30.61
C ASN A 22 -22.42 3.34 -29.97
N LEU A 23 -22.90 2.64 -28.94
CA LEU A 23 -22.18 1.54 -28.30
C LEU A 23 -22.30 0.21 -29.07
N GLY A 24 -23.45 -0.05 -29.71
CA GLY A 24 -23.70 -1.29 -30.44
C GLY A 24 -23.28 -1.28 -31.91
N ARG A 25 -22.92 -0.12 -32.48
CA ARG A 25 -22.46 -0.01 -33.87
C ARG A 25 -21.08 -0.66 -34.07
N PRO A 26 -20.79 -1.23 -35.25
CA PRO A 26 -19.46 -1.72 -35.56
C PRO A 26 -18.42 -0.58 -35.58
N LYS A 27 -17.16 -0.91 -35.29
CA LYS A 27 -16.06 0.02 -35.47
C LYS A 27 -15.74 0.15 -36.96
N ILE A 28 -15.37 1.36 -37.35
CA ILE A 28 -15.05 1.72 -38.73
C ILE A 28 -13.56 2.05 -38.76
N ASP A 29 -12.85 1.60 -39.79
CA ASP A 29 -11.45 1.96 -40.02
C ASP A 29 -11.29 3.41 -40.51
N GLU A 30 -10.05 3.85 -40.76
CA GLU A 30 -9.76 5.18 -41.30
C GLU A 30 -10.30 5.38 -42.74
N GLU A 31 -10.59 4.28 -43.43
CA GLU A 31 -11.01 4.23 -44.84
C GLU A 31 -12.54 4.12 -45.00
N GLY A 32 -13.29 3.98 -43.91
CA GLY A 32 -14.74 3.88 -43.88
C GLY A 32 -15.32 2.45 -43.92
N ASN A 33 -14.49 1.41 -43.88
CA ASN A 33 -14.93 0.02 -43.86
C ASN A 33 -15.21 -0.47 -42.44
N ILE A 34 -16.12 -1.43 -42.34
CA ILE A 34 -16.46 -2.08 -41.07
C ILE A 34 -15.32 -3.03 -40.68
N ILE A 35 -14.76 -2.82 -39.49
CA ILE A 35 -13.76 -3.71 -38.92
C ILE A 35 -14.45 -5.02 -38.52
N GLU A 36 -13.97 -6.15 -39.04
CA GLU A 36 -14.49 -7.47 -38.66
C GLU A 36 -14.13 -7.78 -37.20
N ASP A 37 -15.15 -8.16 -36.42
CA ASP A 37 -15.01 -8.56 -35.02
C ASP A 37 -15.53 -9.98 -34.78
N GLU A 38 -15.37 -10.46 -33.55
CA GLU A 38 -15.81 -11.79 -33.10
C GLU A 38 -17.32 -12.03 -33.30
N PHE A 39 -18.10 -10.96 -33.49
CA PHE A 39 -19.55 -11.01 -33.65
C PHE A 39 -20.00 -10.91 -35.11
N SER A 40 -19.11 -10.64 -36.07
CA SER A 40 -19.44 -10.46 -37.49
C SER A 40 -20.14 -11.66 -38.13
N THR A 41 -19.94 -12.87 -37.60
CA THR A 41 -20.56 -14.11 -38.10
C THR A 41 -22.02 -14.30 -37.64
N LEU A 42 -22.50 -13.49 -36.69
CA LEU A 42 -23.85 -13.61 -36.12
C LEU A 42 -24.89 -12.84 -36.95
N PRO A 43 -26.20 -13.13 -36.81
CA PRO A 43 -27.27 -12.32 -37.40
C PRO A 43 -27.24 -10.86 -36.90
N THR A 44 -27.53 -9.88 -37.77
CA THR A 44 -27.35 -8.43 -37.53
C THR A 44 -27.90 -7.93 -36.19
N ILE A 45 -29.12 -8.35 -35.81
CA ILE A 45 -29.74 -7.96 -34.53
C ILE A 45 -28.93 -8.51 -33.35
N ARG A 46 -28.48 -9.77 -33.43
CA ARG A 46 -27.64 -10.38 -32.39
C ARG A 46 -26.27 -9.73 -32.32
N GLN A 47 -25.68 -9.33 -33.46
CA GLN A 47 -24.42 -8.59 -33.49
C GLN A 47 -24.52 -7.32 -32.65
N PHE A 48 -25.56 -6.52 -32.89
CA PHE A 48 -25.78 -5.26 -32.19
C PHE A 48 -25.86 -5.44 -30.67
N PHE A 49 -26.71 -6.36 -30.19
CA PHE A 49 -26.86 -6.59 -28.75
C PHE A 49 -25.60 -7.19 -28.11
N ARG A 50 -24.89 -8.10 -28.80
CA ARG A 50 -23.63 -8.66 -28.29
C ARG A 50 -22.54 -7.60 -28.20
N ARG A 51 -22.40 -6.74 -29.21
CA ARG A 51 -21.50 -5.58 -29.19
C ARG A 51 -21.84 -4.63 -28.05
N LEU A 52 -23.11 -4.28 -27.90
CA LEU A 52 -23.58 -3.42 -26.80
C LEU A 52 -23.22 -4.01 -25.42
N LEU A 53 -23.51 -5.29 -25.19
CA LEU A 53 -23.19 -5.96 -23.93
C LEU A 53 -21.68 -6.05 -23.70
N SER A 54 -20.90 -6.37 -24.73
CA SER A 54 -19.44 -6.41 -24.67
C SER A 54 -18.83 -5.04 -24.40
N GLN A 55 -19.38 -3.95 -24.97
CA GLN A 55 -18.96 -2.59 -24.62
C GLN A 55 -19.30 -2.24 -23.17
N ILE A 56 -20.50 -2.59 -22.70
CA ILE A 56 -20.87 -2.39 -21.28
C ILE A 56 -19.91 -3.14 -20.36
N GLU A 57 -19.57 -4.39 -20.69
CA GLU A 57 -18.58 -5.19 -19.98
C GLU A 57 -17.19 -4.55 -20.01
N TYR A 58 -16.76 -4.05 -21.16
CA TYR A 58 -15.50 -3.31 -21.32
C TYR A 58 -15.44 -2.06 -20.44
N TYR A 59 -16.48 -1.23 -20.43
CA TYR A 59 -16.51 -0.04 -19.56
C TYR A 59 -16.55 -0.43 -18.08
N ASN A 60 -17.32 -1.46 -17.72
CA ASN A 60 -17.33 -1.98 -16.36
C ASN A 60 -15.94 -2.48 -15.95
N LYS A 61 -15.23 -3.17 -16.84
CA LYS A 61 -13.86 -3.64 -16.63
C LYS A 61 -12.91 -2.46 -16.42
N MET A 62 -12.94 -1.48 -17.33
CA MET A 62 -12.10 -0.28 -17.27
C MET A 62 -12.32 0.57 -16.01
N ILE A 63 -13.53 0.54 -15.42
CA ILE A 63 -13.83 1.24 -14.17
C ILE A 63 -13.37 0.45 -12.94
N LYS A 64 -13.38 -0.89 -13.01
CA LYS A 64 -13.16 -1.76 -11.86
C LYS A 64 -11.75 -2.29 -11.72
N GLU A 65 -11.12 -2.64 -12.83
CA GLU A 65 -9.81 -3.26 -12.88
C GLU A 65 -8.71 -2.19 -12.97
N PRO A 66 -7.48 -2.53 -12.57
CA PRO A 66 -6.40 -1.57 -12.54
C PRO A 66 -5.96 -1.28 -13.98
N SER A 67 -5.29 -0.15 -14.18
CA SER A 67 -4.87 0.31 -15.51
C SER A 67 -3.87 -0.62 -16.20
N ARG A 68 -3.20 -1.51 -15.45
CA ARG A 68 -2.15 -2.43 -15.93
C ARG A 68 -2.14 -3.73 -15.13
N ASP A 69 -1.80 -4.83 -15.81
CA ASP A 69 -1.66 -6.16 -15.18
C ASP A 69 -0.46 -6.22 -14.20
N LYS A 70 0.66 -5.60 -14.59
CA LYS A 70 1.85 -5.42 -13.75
C LYS A 70 1.99 -3.96 -13.38
N LEU A 71 1.93 -3.66 -12.09
CA LEU A 71 2.04 -2.31 -11.55
C LEU A 71 3.50 -1.85 -11.45
N LEU A 72 4.42 -2.75 -11.11
CA LEU A 72 5.86 -2.47 -11.04
C LEU A 72 6.63 -3.22 -12.13
N PRO A 73 7.73 -2.64 -12.64
CA PRO A 73 8.61 -3.34 -13.57
C PRO A 73 9.28 -4.55 -12.90
N ASP A 74 9.84 -5.43 -13.72
CA ASP A 74 10.53 -6.62 -13.22
C ASP A 74 11.75 -6.23 -12.36
N PRO A 75 12.02 -6.99 -11.28
CA PRO A 75 13.21 -6.84 -10.45
C PRO A 75 14.52 -6.72 -11.25
N VAL A 76 15.42 -5.84 -10.81
CA VAL A 76 16.72 -5.66 -11.48
C VAL A 76 17.66 -6.81 -11.12
N SER A 77 18.40 -7.32 -12.11
CA SER A 77 19.43 -8.33 -11.91
C SER A 77 20.79 -7.72 -11.58
N TYR A 78 21.69 -8.54 -11.03
CA TYR A 78 23.11 -8.22 -10.90
C TYR A 78 23.65 -7.67 -12.23
N PRO A 79 24.38 -6.52 -12.26
CA PRO A 79 25.13 -5.90 -11.16
C PRO A 79 24.35 -4.88 -10.30
N TYR A 80 23.08 -4.62 -10.59
CA TYR A 80 22.28 -3.67 -9.82
C TYR A 80 21.75 -4.33 -8.55
N ILE A 81 21.82 -3.62 -7.42
CA ILE A 81 21.34 -4.11 -6.12
C ILE A 81 19.93 -3.56 -5.90
N GLN A 82 18.96 -4.47 -5.81
CA GLN A 82 17.60 -4.12 -5.40
C GLN A 82 17.44 -4.28 -3.88
N PRO A 83 16.64 -3.42 -3.22
CA PRO A 83 16.30 -3.63 -1.83
C PRO A 83 15.60 -4.99 -1.60
N PRO A 84 15.88 -5.67 -0.47
CA PRO A 84 15.36 -7.01 -0.20
C PRO A 84 13.86 -7.06 0.12
N TYR A 85 13.25 -5.94 0.50
CA TYR A 85 11.83 -5.83 0.83
C TYR A 85 11.17 -4.71 0.04
N THR A 86 9.88 -4.83 -0.22
CA THR A 86 9.06 -3.76 -0.81
C THR A 86 8.14 -3.19 0.28
N LEU A 87 8.21 -1.87 0.49
CA LEU A 87 7.39 -1.15 1.46
C LEU A 87 6.35 -0.32 0.72
N VAL A 88 5.08 -0.73 0.84
CA VAL A 88 3.95 -0.02 0.26
C VAL A 88 3.35 0.90 1.31
N LEU A 89 3.23 2.19 1.01
CA LEU A 89 2.72 3.20 1.95
C LEU A 89 1.47 3.88 1.38
N GLU A 90 0.44 4.03 2.22
CA GLU A 90 -0.62 5.00 1.94
C GLU A 90 -0.08 6.45 2.06
N LEU A 91 -0.64 7.37 1.28
CA LEU A 91 -0.28 8.79 1.32
C LEU A 91 -1.12 9.54 2.36
N THR A 92 -2.44 9.49 2.19
CA THR A 92 -3.39 10.30 2.97
C THR A 92 -3.60 9.72 4.36
N ASP A 93 -3.56 10.56 5.38
CA ASP A 93 -3.68 10.25 6.80
C ASP A 93 -2.67 9.21 7.33
N LEU A 94 -1.62 8.95 6.54
CA LEU A 94 -0.45 8.17 6.93
C LEU A 94 0.82 9.02 6.84
N LEU A 95 1.09 9.65 5.69
CA LEU A 95 2.25 10.54 5.49
C LEU A 95 1.86 12.02 5.54
N VAL A 96 0.68 12.35 5.00
CA VAL A 96 0.15 13.71 4.94
C VAL A 96 -1.34 13.74 5.29
N HIS A 97 -1.83 14.84 5.86
CA HIS A 97 -3.23 15.01 6.23
C HIS A 97 -3.84 16.19 5.46
N PRO A 98 -4.94 16.01 4.72
CA PRO A 98 -5.64 17.11 4.08
C PRO A 98 -6.34 17.98 5.14
N GLU A 99 -6.00 19.26 5.18
CA GLU A 99 -6.60 20.26 6.06
C GLU A 99 -7.24 21.35 5.21
N TRP A 100 -8.44 21.78 5.59
CA TRP A 100 -9.12 22.91 4.95
C TRP A 100 -9.31 24.04 5.93
N THR A 101 -8.93 25.26 5.53
CA THR A 101 -9.17 26.48 6.30
C THR A 101 -9.72 27.59 5.40
N TYR A 102 -10.53 28.49 5.95
CA TYR A 102 -11.12 29.61 5.20
C TYR A 102 -10.09 30.52 4.55
N GLN A 103 -8.93 30.71 5.19
CA GLN A 103 -7.89 31.63 4.72
C GLN A 103 -7.06 31.02 3.59
N THR A 104 -6.94 29.69 3.55
CA THR A 104 -5.92 29.03 2.73
C THR A 104 -6.44 27.95 1.81
N GLY A 105 -7.70 27.56 1.96
CA GLY A 105 -8.32 26.47 1.22
C GLY A 105 -7.76 25.12 1.63
N TRP A 106 -7.72 24.19 0.66
CA TRP A 106 -7.15 22.87 0.84
C TRP A 106 -5.62 22.92 0.90
N ARG A 107 -5.06 22.35 1.96
CA ARG A 107 -3.62 22.16 2.15
C ARG A 107 -3.35 20.76 2.68
N PHE A 108 -2.11 20.32 2.55
CA PHE A 108 -1.65 19.06 3.09
C PHE A 108 -0.63 19.32 4.18
N LYS A 109 -0.95 18.89 5.40
CA LYS A 109 -0.04 18.93 6.53
C LYS A 109 0.87 17.71 6.49
N LYS A 110 2.19 17.92 6.62
CA LYS A 110 3.16 16.82 6.73
C LYS A 110 3.06 16.16 8.10
N ARG A 111 3.06 14.83 8.15
CA ARG A 111 3.14 14.11 9.42
C ARG A 111 4.50 14.37 10.08
N PRO A 112 4.55 14.67 11.39
CA PRO A 112 5.81 14.86 12.10
C PRO A 112 6.76 13.67 11.87
N GLY A 113 8.02 13.98 11.52
CA GLY A 113 9.05 12.98 11.30
C GLY A 113 9.03 12.27 9.93
N VAL A 114 8.12 12.62 9.00
CA VAL A 114 8.03 11.95 7.68
C VAL A 114 9.33 11.98 6.87
N ASP A 115 10.07 13.08 6.92
CA ASP A 115 11.34 13.22 6.18
C ASP A 115 12.39 12.23 6.68
N LYS A 116 12.55 12.15 8.00
CA LYS A 116 13.45 11.20 8.66
C LYS A 116 12.97 9.77 8.48
N PHE A 117 11.65 9.55 8.48
CA PHE A 117 11.08 8.22 8.23
C PHE A 117 11.48 7.72 6.85
N LEU A 118 11.26 8.51 5.79
CA LEU A 118 11.61 8.13 4.42
C LEU A 118 13.12 7.90 4.26
N GLU A 119 13.95 8.77 4.83
CA GLU A 119 15.41 8.60 4.87
C GLU A 119 15.83 7.27 5.53
N GLN A 120 15.15 6.88 6.61
CA GLN A 120 15.49 5.71 7.40
C GLN A 120 15.03 4.38 6.79
N VAL A 121 13.90 4.39 6.09
CA VAL A 121 13.32 3.17 5.48
C VAL A 121 13.72 3.01 4.01
N GLY A 122 14.21 4.06 3.35
CA GLY A 122 14.64 4.00 1.96
C GLY A 122 15.78 3.01 1.70
N MET A 123 16.41 3.15 0.54
CA MET A 123 17.54 2.29 0.16
C MET A 123 18.65 2.34 1.22
N PRO A 124 19.27 1.18 1.56
CA PRO A 124 19.20 -0.10 0.86
C PRO A 124 18.14 -1.09 1.37
N ASN A 125 17.34 -0.75 2.39
CA ASN A 125 16.52 -1.73 3.10
C ASN A 125 15.19 -2.02 2.40
N PHE A 126 14.48 -0.97 1.97
CA PHE A 126 13.19 -1.11 1.31
C PHE A 126 13.13 -0.40 -0.04
N GLU A 127 12.44 -1.04 -0.96
CA GLU A 127 11.91 -0.43 -2.16
C GLU A 127 10.60 0.26 -1.77
N VAL A 128 10.65 1.58 -1.58
CA VAL A 128 9.49 2.36 -1.11
C VAL A 128 8.57 2.66 -2.28
N VAL A 129 7.31 2.23 -2.16
CA VAL A 129 6.23 2.46 -3.13
C VAL A 129 5.11 3.20 -2.42
N VAL A 130 4.73 4.38 -2.90
CA VAL A 130 3.47 5.00 -2.46
C VAL A 130 2.36 4.39 -3.29
N TYR A 131 1.36 3.82 -2.63
CA TYR A 131 0.17 3.28 -3.27
C TYR A 131 -1.05 3.87 -2.58
N THR A 132 -1.75 4.76 -3.28
CA THR A 132 -2.87 5.54 -2.71
C THR A 132 -4.12 5.46 -3.57
N ALA A 133 -5.29 5.59 -2.93
CA ALA A 133 -6.56 5.76 -3.61
C ALA A 133 -6.78 7.20 -4.12
N GLU A 134 -5.83 8.12 -3.92
CA GLU A 134 -5.90 9.47 -4.46
C GLU A 134 -5.63 9.51 -5.97
N HIS A 135 -6.19 10.52 -6.63
CA HIS A 135 -5.90 10.76 -8.04
C HIS A 135 -4.47 11.28 -8.22
N GLY A 136 -3.78 10.82 -9.25
CA GLY A 136 -2.42 11.28 -9.58
C GLY A 136 -2.32 12.79 -9.77
N THR A 137 -3.36 13.45 -10.30
CA THR A 137 -3.39 14.91 -10.47
C THR A 137 -3.22 15.69 -9.17
N SER A 138 -3.74 15.16 -8.06
CA SER A 138 -3.65 15.80 -6.74
C SER A 138 -2.45 15.28 -5.94
N ALA A 139 -2.18 13.97 -6.01
CA ALA A 139 -1.14 13.34 -5.21
C ALA A 139 0.29 13.62 -5.73
N TYR A 140 0.47 13.79 -7.04
CA TYR A 140 1.80 13.91 -7.63
C TYR A 140 2.59 15.14 -7.13
N PRO A 141 2.02 16.38 -7.13
CA PRO A 141 2.74 17.55 -6.62
C PRO A 141 3.04 17.46 -5.11
N ILE A 142 2.19 16.76 -4.36
CA ILE A 142 2.40 16.55 -2.92
C ILE A 142 3.61 15.65 -2.70
N LEU A 143 3.71 14.55 -3.45
CA LEU A 143 4.84 13.62 -3.38
C LEU A 143 6.16 14.29 -3.81
N ASP A 144 6.14 15.12 -4.85
CA ASP A 144 7.33 15.88 -5.27
C ASP A 144 7.82 16.84 -4.18
N SER A 145 6.90 17.48 -3.46
CA SER A 145 7.25 18.35 -2.33
C SER A 145 7.61 17.57 -1.06
N LEU A 146 7.09 16.36 -0.89
CA LEU A 146 7.31 15.53 0.29
C LEU A 146 8.68 14.85 0.26
N ASP A 147 9.10 14.37 -0.91
CA ASP A 147 10.31 13.58 -1.10
C ASP A 147 11.26 14.22 -2.14
N PRO A 148 11.93 15.33 -1.78
CA PRO A 148 12.87 16.00 -2.67
C PRO A 148 14.14 15.16 -2.93
N ASN A 149 14.43 14.17 -2.08
CA ASN A 149 15.62 13.34 -2.16
C ASN A 149 15.40 12.04 -2.96
N GLY A 150 14.15 11.72 -3.32
CA GLY A 150 13.82 10.56 -4.16
C GLY A 150 13.94 9.21 -3.45
N TYR A 151 13.56 9.12 -2.17
CA TYR A 151 13.45 7.85 -1.45
C TYR A 151 12.31 6.96 -1.96
N ILE A 152 11.23 7.55 -2.49
CA ILE A 152 10.07 6.87 -3.05
C ILE A 152 10.37 6.51 -4.50
N LEU A 153 10.53 5.21 -4.77
CA LEU A 153 10.91 4.69 -6.09
C LEU A 153 9.73 4.62 -7.06
N TYR A 154 8.55 4.24 -6.55
CA TYR A 154 7.36 4.08 -7.37
C TYR A 154 6.14 4.74 -6.73
N ARG A 155 5.25 5.26 -7.59
CA ARG A 155 4.05 5.99 -7.20
C ARG A 155 2.86 5.38 -7.95
N LEU A 156 1.96 4.77 -7.21
CA LEU A 156 0.74 4.13 -7.69
C LEU A 156 -0.46 4.91 -7.13
N PHE A 157 -1.38 5.28 -8.02
CA PHE A 157 -2.53 6.12 -7.70
C PHE A 157 -3.84 5.34 -7.87
N ARG A 158 -4.97 6.03 -7.83
CA ARG A 158 -6.31 5.45 -7.96
C ARG A 158 -6.48 4.53 -9.18
N ASP A 159 -5.87 4.86 -10.31
CA ASP A 159 -5.96 4.06 -11.53
C ASP A 159 -5.29 2.68 -11.41
N ALA A 160 -4.39 2.50 -10.43
CA ALA A 160 -3.77 1.21 -10.14
C ALA A 160 -4.59 0.35 -9.17
N THR A 161 -5.67 0.88 -8.58
CA THR A 161 -6.51 0.16 -7.59
C THR A 161 -7.70 -0.54 -8.23
N ASP A 162 -8.15 -1.63 -7.59
CA ASP A 162 -9.40 -2.30 -7.95
C ASP A 162 -10.59 -1.61 -7.27
N PHE A 163 -11.64 -1.31 -8.02
CA PHE A 163 -12.87 -0.75 -7.47
C PHE A 163 -13.88 -1.87 -7.14
N ILE A 164 -13.91 -2.26 -5.86
CA ILE A 164 -14.68 -3.42 -5.38
C ILE A 164 -15.63 -2.97 -4.26
N ASP A 165 -16.94 -3.17 -4.46
CA ASP A 165 -18.01 -2.82 -3.50
C ASP A 165 -17.98 -1.35 -3.06
N GLY A 166 -17.75 -0.44 -4.00
CA GLY A 166 -17.72 1.00 -3.73
C GLY A 166 -16.43 1.50 -3.07
N HIS A 167 -15.42 0.63 -2.90
CA HIS A 167 -14.15 0.96 -2.27
C HIS A 167 -12.99 0.69 -3.23
N HIS A 168 -11.97 1.56 -3.18
CA HIS A 168 -10.70 1.32 -3.84
C HIS A 168 -9.86 0.35 -3.02
N VAL A 169 -9.37 -0.70 -3.66
CA VAL A 169 -8.66 -1.80 -3.03
C VAL A 169 -7.31 -1.96 -3.72
N LYS A 170 -6.27 -2.06 -2.91
CA LYS A 170 -4.89 -2.25 -3.34
C LYS A 170 -4.64 -3.72 -3.56
N ASN A 171 -4.65 -4.14 -4.81
CA ASN A 171 -4.35 -5.51 -5.17
C ASN A 171 -2.83 -5.72 -5.29
N LEU A 172 -2.27 -6.57 -4.43
CA LEU A 172 -0.84 -6.86 -4.41
C LEU A 172 -0.44 -7.93 -5.42
N ASP A 173 -1.41 -8.71 -5.96
CA ASP A 173 -1.13 -9.72 -6.98
C ASP A 173 -0.58 -9.07 -8.27
N CYS A 174 -1.03 -7.85 -8.55
CA CYS A 174 -0.54 -7.04 -9.67
C CYS A 174 0.77 -6.30 -9.38
N LEU A 175 1.27 -6.31 -8.13
CA LEU A 175 2.46 -5.53 -7.74
C LEU A 175 3.77 -6.06 -8.36
N ASN A 176 3.78 -7.31 -8.86
CA ASN A 176 4.97 -7.95 -9.43
C ASN A 176 6.14 -8.06 -8.43
N ARG A 177 5.83 -8.41 -7.17
CA ARG A 177 6.80 -8.62 -6.08
C ARG A 177 6.39 -9.87 -5.29
N ASP A 178 7.36 -10.52 -4.64
CA ASP A 178 7.08 -11.67 -3.77
C ASP A 178 6.31 -11.19 -2.51
N PRO A 179 5.06 -11.66 -2.28
CA PRO A 179 4.29 -11.29 -1.09
C PRO A 179 5.00 -11.60 0.23
N ARG A 180 5.94 -12.57 0.29
CA ARG A 180 6.73 -12.84 1.51
C ARG A 180 7.63 -11.67 1.92
N LYS A 181 7.89 -10.75 1.00
CA LYS A 181 8.78 -9.59 1.16
C LYS A 181 8.08 -8.23 1.01
N VAL A 182 6.75 -8.24 0.90
CA VAL A 182 5.93 -7.02 0.74
C VAL A 182 5.24 -6.67 2.07
N ILE A 183 5.44 -5.45 2.54
CA ILE A 183 4.75 -4.88 3.70
C ILE A 183 3.91 -3.70 3.23
N VAL A 184 2.61 -3.71 3.51
CA VAL A 184 1.70 -2.60 3.23
C VAL A 184 1.37 -1.88 4.53
N VAL A 185 1.75 -0.62 4.67
CA VAL A 185 1.32 0.20 5.79
C VAL A 185 0.15 1.07 5.34
N ASP A 186 -0.98 0.89 6.01
CA ASP A 186 -2.23 1.60 5.73
C ASP A 186 -2.97 1.83 7.04
N TRP A 187 -3.92 2.76 7.07
CA TRP A 187 -4.86 2.92 8.18
C TRP A 187 -6.24 2.37 7.82
N ASN A 188 -6.55 2.22 6.53
CA ASN A 188 -7.85 1.78 6.05
C ASN A 188 -7.85 0.28 5.75
N GLN A 189 -8.54 -0.49 6.59
CA GLN A 189 -8.68 -1.93 6.42
C GLN A 189 -9.36 -2.33 5.10
N ASN A 190 -10.24 -1.48 4.54
CA ASN A 190 -10.92 -1.77 3.28
C ASN A 190 -9.97 -1.70 2.08
N SER A 191 -8.96 -0.81 2.13
CA SER A 191 -7.96 -0.67 1.07
C SER A 191 -7.11 -1.93 0.90
N VAL A 192 -6.94 -2.72 1.96
CA VAL A 192 -6.08 -3.91 1.97
C VAL A 192 -6.88 -5.21 2.12
N LYS A 193 -8.19 -5.18 1.81
CA LYS A 193 -9.10 -6.28 2.11
C LYS A 193 -8.72 -7.62 1.46
N LEU A 194 -8.05 -7.60 0.31
CA LEU A 194 -7.57 -8.79 -0.40
C LEU A 194 -6.31 -9.41 0.23
N HIS A 195 -5.45 -8.58 0.84
CA HIS A 195 -4.10 -8.96 1.26
C HIS A 195 -3.84 -8.61 2.73
N ARG A 196 -4.74 -9.02 3.63
CA ARG A 196 -4.69 -8.66 5.06
C ARG A 196 -3.43 -9.11 5.76
N ASN A 197 -2.86 -10.26 5.39
CA ASN A 197 -1.65 -10.80 6.01
C ASN A 197 -0.39 -9.98 5.69
N ASN A 198 -0.45 -9.17 4.63
CA ASN A 198 0.61 -8.25 4.22
C ASN A 198 0.40 -6.83 4.75
N ALA A 199 -0.71 -6.58 5.42
CA ALA A 199 -1.07 -5.26 5.93
C ALA A 199 -0.61 -5.06 7.37
N PHE A 200 0.12 -3.99 7.61
CA PHE A 200 0.42 -3.44 8.91
C PHE A 200 -0.47 -2.21 9.13
N LEU A 201 -1.60 -2.43 9.80
CA LEU A 201 -2.60 -1.39 10.02
C LEU A 201 -2.20 -0.50 11.19
N ILE A 202 -2.05 0.80 10.94
CA ILE A 202 -1.75 1.78 11.99
C ILE A 202 -2.94 2.73 12.22
N PRO A 203 -3.06 3.36 13.40
CA PRO A 203 -4.09 4.36 13.64
C PRO A 203 -4.04 5.50 12.62
N ARG A 204 -5.21 5.89 12.10
CA ARG A 204 -5.37 7.02 11.19
C ARG A 204 -4.87 8.31 11.85
N TRP A 205 -3.93 9.00 11.21
CA TRP A 205 -3.44 10.28 11.69
C TRP A 205 -4.45 11.39 11.41
N LYS A 206 -4.66 12.27 12.40
CA LYS A 206 -5.68 13.34 12.36
C LYS A 206 -5.06 14.74 12.28
N GLY A 207 -3.78 14.85 11.90
CA GLY A 207 -3.10 16.13 11.79
C GLY A 207 -2.47 16.67 13.08
N ASN A 208 -2.40 15.87 14.16
CA ASN A 208 -1.77 16.30 15.42
C ASN A 208 -0.23 16.36 15.31
N ASP A 209 0.37 17.38 15.92
CA ASP A 209 1.83 17.66 15.85
C ASP A 209 2.66 16.83 16.82
N ASP A 210 2.05 16.32 17.89
CA ASP A 210 2.72 15.48 18.90
C ASP A 210 2.81 13.99 18.50
N ASP A 211 2.52 13.66 17.23
CA ASP A 211 2.59 12.27 16.73
C ASP A 211 4.04 11.80 16.60
N THR A 212 4.38 10.67 17.23
CA THR A 212 5.69 10.00 17.10
C THR A 212 5.61 8.69 16.33
N THR A 213 4.43 8.31 15.84
CA THR A 213 4.13 6.98 15.29
C THR A 213 5.06 6.60 14.14
N LEU A 214 5.44 7.55 13.27
CA LEU A 214 6.37 7.27 12.17
C LEU A 214 7.78 6.91 12.66
N VAL A 215 8.21 7.42 13.83
CA VAL A 215 9.52 7.09 14.41
C VAL A 215 9.52 5.63 14.88
N ASP A 216 8.47 5.21 15.58
CA ASP A 216 8.31 3.83 16.02
C ASP A 216 8.12 2.87 14.83
N LEU A 217 7.39 3.29 13.80
CA LEU A 217 7.22 2.53 12.56
C LEU A 217 8.56 2.33 11.84
N ALA A 218 9.40 3.36 11.75
CA ALA A 218 10.74 3.22 11.18
C ALA A 218 11.58 2.20 11.97
N ALA A 219 11.51 2.25 13.31
CA ALA A 219 12.22 1.30 14.16
C ALA A 219 11.73 -0.15 13.92
N PHE A 220 10.42 -0.36 13.86
CA PHE A 220 9.81 -1.66 13.55
C PHE A 220 10.28 -2.22 12.20
N LEU A 221 10.19 -1.41 11.15
CA LEU A 221 10.61 -1.82 9.80
C LEU A 221 12.11 -2.14 9.75
N LYS A 222 12.94 -1.33 10.43
CA LYS A 222 14.37 -1.63 10.56
C LYS A 222 14.63 -2.94 11.29
N THR A 223 13.90 -3.25 12.36
CA THR A 223 14.03 -4.54 13.06
C THR A 223 13.74 -5.71 12.13
N ILE A 224 12.71 -5.63 11.28
CA ILE A 224 12.42 -6.66 10.27
C ILE A 224 13.57 -6.79 9.27
N ALA A 225 14.05 -5.67 8.73
CA ALA A 225 15.12 -5.66 7.74
C ALA A 225 16.43 -6.22 8.32
N SER A 226 16.84 -5.78 9.51
CA SER A 226 18.07 -6.20 10.18
C SER A 226 18.07 -7.67 10.60
N ASN A 227 16.90 -8.23 10.96
CA ASN A 227 16.78 -9.64 11.30
C ASN A 227 16.69 -10.57 10.08
N GLY A 228 16.57 -10.01 8.86
CA GLY A 228 16.54 -10.83 7.64
C GLY A 228 15.33 -11.77 7.56
N ILE A 229 14.17 -11.35 8.07
CA ILE A 229 12.94 -12.15 8.11
C ILE A 229 12.60 -12.70 6.71
N GLU A 230 12.50 -14.03 6.57
CA GLU A 230 12.21 -14.65 5.29
C GLU A 230 10.79 -14.36 4.79
N ASP A 231 9.79 -14.46 5.67
CA ASP A 231 8.39 -14.15 5.41
C ASP A 231 7.87 -13.12 6.42
N VAL A 232 7.61 -11.91 5.94
CA VAL A 232 7.17 -10.80 6.81
C VAL A 232 5.78 -11.04 7.39
N ARG A 233 4.95 -11.88 6.74
CA ARG A 233 3.54 -12.07 7.10
C ARG A 233 3.35 -12.67 8.49
N ASP A 234 4.31 -13.46 8.97
CA ASP A 234 4.26 -14.03 10.32
C ASP A 234 4.37 -12.94 11.40
N VAL A 235 5.31 -12.01 11.19
CA VAL A 235 5.51 -10.85 12.07
C VAL A 235 4.29 -9.92 12.01
N LEU A 236 3.80 -9.63 10.81
CA LEU A 236 2.63 -8.78 10.62
C LEU A 236 1.38 -9.40 11.26
N SER A 237 1.18 -10.71 11.12
CA SER A 237 0.05 -11.42 11.71
C SER A 237 0.10 -11.43 13.24
N TYR A 238 1.29 -11.49 13.85
CA TYR A 238 1.44 -11.37 15.30
C TYR A 238 1.02 -9.97 15.79
N TYR A 239 1.53 -8.91 15.17
CA TYR A 239 1.21 -7.55 15.58
C TYR A 239 -0.21 -7.11 15.18
N GLY A 240 -0.79 -7.71 14.15
CA GLY A 240 -2.17 -7.44 13.71
C GLY A 240 -3.26 -7.96 14.66
N GLN A 241 -2.88 -8.68 15.73
CA GLN A 241 -3.81 -9.10 16.80
C GLN A 241 -4.11 -7.98 17.79
N TYR A 242 -3.28 -6.94 17.84
CA TYR A 242 -3.42 -5.81 18.74
C TYR A 242 -4.21 -4.68 18.07
N ASP A 243 -4.97 -3.92 18.88
CA ASP A 243 -5.71 -2.74 18.39
C ASP A 243 -4.75 -1.65 17.86
N ASP A 244 -3.62 -1.46 18.53
CA ASP A 244 -2.51 -0.62 18.08
C ASP A 244 -1.21 -1.45 17.97
N PRO A 245 -0.86 -1.88 16.75
CA PRO A 245 0.36 -2.64 16.49
C PRO A 245 1.65 -1.90 16.86
N ILE A 246 1.68 -0.57 16.75
CA ILE A 246 2.86 0.24 17.05
C ILE A 246 3.08 0.34 18.55
N GLU A 247 2.01 0.54 19.32
CA GLU A 247 2.11 0.56 20.78
C GLU A 247 2.54 -0.82 21.32
N ALA A 248 2.01 -1.90 20.75
CA ALA A 248 2.45 -3.26 21.09
C ALA A 248 3.94 -3.48 20.77
N PHE A 249 4.43 -2.95 19.65
CA PHE A 249 5.86 -2.97 19.32
C PHE A 249 6.70 -2.19 20.33
N ARG A 250 6.28 -0.98 20.69
CA ARG A 250 6.98 -0.10 21.65
C ARG A 250 7.10 -0.77 23.02
N GLU A 251 6.03 -1.39 23.50
CA GLU A 251 6.03 -2.12 24.77
C GLU A 251 6.94 -3.35 24.73
N ASN A 252 6.95 -4.09 23.61
CA ASN A 252 7.87 -5.23 23.44
C ASN A 252 9.34 -4.78 23.42
N GLN A 253 9.66 -3.64 22.80
CA GLN A 253 10.99 -3.04 22.84
C GLN A 253 11.40 -2.65 24.26
N ARG A 254 10.49 -2.02 25.03
CA ARG A 254 10.73 -1.65 26.43
C ARG A 254 11.04 -2.87 27.29
N ARG A 255 10.21 -3.91 27.21
CA ARG A 255 10.42 -5.18 27.94
C ARG A 255 11.74 -5.84 27.57
N LEU A 256 12.11 -5.82 26.30
CA LEU A 256 13.39 -6.38 25.85
C LEU A 256 14.58 -5.63 26.47
N LEU A 257 14.53 -4.29 26.51
CA LEU A 257 15.57 -3.46 27.13
C LEU A 257 15.69 -3.73 28.64
N GLU A 258 14.57 -3.81 29.36
CA GLU A 258 14.55 -4.14 30.79
C GLU A 258 15.18 -5.51 31.06
N GLN A 259 14.85 -6.53 30.26
CA GLN A 259 15.45 -7.87 30.37
C GLN A 259 16.95 -7.87 30.09
N LEU A 260 17.43 -7.04 29.15
CA LEU A 260 18.85 -6.90 28.86
C LEU A 260 19.57 -6.22 30.04
N GLU A 261 19.01 -5.16 30.60
CA GLU A 261 19.57 -4.49 31.77
C GLU A 261 19.64 -5.40 33.00
N GLU A 262 18.59 -6.20 33.25
CA GLU A 262 18.57 -7.18 34.33
C GLU A 262 19.66 -8.25 34.13
N LYS A 263 19.80 -8.78 32.91
CA LYS A 263 20.87 -9.73 32.57
C LYS A 263 22.26 -9.11 32.79
N GLU A 264 22.47 -7.85 32.38
CA GLU A 264 23.74 -7.15 32.63
C GLU A 264 24.02 -6.96 34.12
N LYS A 265 23.01 -6.59 34.92
CA LYS A 265 23.12 -6.44 36.38
C LYS A 265 23.46 -7.78 37.02
N LEU A 266 22.80 -8.86 36.64
CA LEU A 266 23.07 -10.21 37.12
C LEU A 266 24.48 -10.69 36.72
N GLU A 267 24.92 -10.40 35.50
CA GLU A 267 26.29 -10.71 35.08
C GLU A 267 27.34 -9.92 35.86
N LYS A 268 27.11 -8.63 36.11
CA LYS A 268 28.00 -7.80 36.94
C LYS A 268 28.05 -8.33 38.38
N GLN A 269 26.91 -8.71 38.97
CA GLN A 269 26.85 -9.33 40.29
C GLN A 269 27.57 -10.69 40.33
N ARG A 270 27.38 -11.54 39.31
CA ARG A 270 28.05 -12.85 39.20
C ARG A 270 29.56 -12.71 39.00
N LYS A 271 30.03 -11.65 38.34
CA LYS A 271 31.47 -11.32 38.24
C LYS A 271 32.04 -10.82 39.57
N GLN A 272 31.27 -10.07 40.36
CA GLN A 272 31.67 -9.61 41.70
C GLN A 272 31.65 -10.72 42.75
N ASN A 273 30.63 -11.60 42.70
CA ASN A 273 30.43 -12.72 43.62
C ASN A 273 30.41 -14.04 42.83
N PRO A 274 31.58 -14.57 42.41
CA PRO A 274 31.64 -15.84 41.70
C PRO A 274 31.13 -16.99 42.58
N PRO A 275 30.33 -17.93 42.03
CA PRO A 275 29.82 -19.07 42.79
C PRO A 275 30.98 -19.91 43.32
N LEU A 276 30.85 -20.42 44.55
CA LEU A 276 31.90 -21.19 45.23
C LEU A 276 32.45 -22.35 44.36
N THR A 277 31.62 -22.95 43.51
CA THR A 277 31.98 -24.04 42.59
C THR A 277 33.02 -23.63 41.52
N SER A 278 33.10 -22.36 41.12
CA SER A 278 34.10 -21.91 40.13
C SER A 278 35.51 -21.79 40.74
N ARG A 279 35.62 -21.69 42.07
CA ARG A 279 36.92 -21.72 42.77
C ARG A 279 37.54 -23.12 42.79
N TRP A 280 36.72 -24.18 42.74
CA TRP A 280 37.20 -25.57 42.79
C TRP A 280 37.79 -26.05 41.45
N SER A 281 37.30 -25.54 40.31
CA SER A 281 37.80 -25.94 38.98
C SER A 281 39.18 -25.36 38.65
N GLN A 282 39.50 -24.14 39.11
CA GLN A 282 40.83 -23.55 38.90
C GLN A 282 41.95 -24.26 39.70
N GLY A 283 41.64 -24.81 40.88
CA GLY A 283 42.62 -25.52 41.71
C GLY A 283 43.04 -26.91 41.21
N LEU A 284 42.21 -27.54 40.38
CA LEU A 284 42.48 -28.86 39.79
C LEU A 284 43.26 -28.80 38.47
N LEU A 285 43.11 -27.71 37.70
CA LEU A 285 43.82 -27.50 36.44
C LEU A 285 45.26 -26.97 36.61
N ASN A 286 45.57 -26.31 37.73
CA ASN A 286 46.91 -25.77 38.02
C ASN A 286 47.89 -26.77 38.69
N LYS A 287 47.58 -28.08 38.68
CA LYS A 287 48.38 -29.14 39.33
C LYS A 287 49.03 -30.13 38.35
N ARG A 288 49.35 -29.72 37.13
CA ARG A 288 50.18 -30.51 36.20
C ARG A 288 51.41 -29.73 35.78
#